data_AF-A0A7R8YQQ0-F1
#
_entry.id   AF-A0A7R8YQQ0-F1
#
_cell.length_a   1.000
_cell.length_b   1.000
_cell.length_c   1.000
_cell.angle_alpha   90.00
_cell.angle_beta   90.00
_cell.angle_gamma   90.00
#
_symmetry.space_group_name_H-M   'P 1'
#
loop_
_entity.id
_entity.type
_entity.pdbx_description
1 polymer ?
#
loop_
_entity_poly.entity_id
_entity_poly.type
_entity_poly.pdbx_seq_one_letter_code
_entity_poly.pdbx_strand_id
1 'polypeptide(L)'
;MRKAPRLQQHHKDARLEFARNNMSRHWDQVIFSDEKKFNLDGPDGFDGYWRDLRKEPRYLSRRNFGGGTVMVWGAICSKGTVRLAFTSARMNSQEYQNVLQDNLLPFINSFEGNEVIFQQDNASVHVSRSTKAWLQANSIATLEWPACSPDLNPIENVWGWLVRQIYSQDKEYSSRNELKEAIERAWHELTPQMLSKYIHSMPNRIFGLKREETLSIIKP
;
A
#
# COMPACT_ATOMS: atom_id res chain seq x y z
N MET A 1 10.31 12.41 -13.20
CA MET A 1 10.72 11.00 -13.44
C MET A 1 10.54 10.25 -12.13
N ARG A 2 9.64 9.26 -12.05
CA ARG A 2 9.48 8.44 -10.81
C ARG A 2 10.72 7.54 -10.69
N LYS A 3 11.45 7.63 -9.59
CA LYS A 3 12.53 6.67 -9.28
C LYS A 3 11.87 5.34 -8.92
N ALA A 4 12.17 4.29 -9.67
CA ALA A 4 11.73 2.92 -9.37
C ALA A 4 12.97 2.01 -9.30
N PRO A 5 13.00 1.03 -8.38
CA PRO A 5 14.10 0.06 -8.34
C PRO A 5 14.19 -0.69 -9.68
N ARG A 6 15.42 -0.86 -10.18
CA ARG A 6 15.66 -1.60 -11.42
C ARG A 6 15.27 -3.06 -11.24
N LEU A 7 14.27 -3.53 -11.98
CA LEU A 7 13.88 -4.94 -11.97
C LEU A 7 14.98 -5.80 -12.61
N GLN A 8 15.50 -6.75 -11.84
CA GLN A 8 16.43 -7.78 -12.31
C GLN A 8 15.65 -8.90 -13.02
N GLN A 9 16.34 -9.76 -13.77
CA GLN A 9 15.68 -10.81 -14.55
C GLN A 9 14.85 -11.75 -13.67
N HIS A 10 15.42 -12.22 -12.55
CA HIS A 10 14.71 -13.09 -11.62
C HIS A 10 13.45 -12.43 -11.02
N HIS A 11 13.42 -11.10 -10.84
CA HIS A 11 12.20 -10.40 -10.42
C HIS A 11 11.11 -10.47 -11.50
N LYS A 12 11.48 -10.34 -12.79
CA LYS A 12 10.55 -10.45 -13.90
C LYS A 12 9.98 -11.86 -14.00
N ASP A 13 10.84 -12.87 -13.89
CA ASP A 13 10.45 -14.28 -13.97
C ASP A 13 9.46 -14.63 -12.83
N ALA A 14 9.77 -14.23 -11.60
CA ALA A 14 8.88 -14.42 -10.44
C ALA A 14 7.53 -13.68 -10.61
N ARG A 15 7.54 -12.47 -11.16
CA ARG A 15 6.31 -11.71 -11.47
C ARG A 15 5.46 -12.41 -12.53
N LEU A 16 6.08 -13.00 -13.54
CA LEU A 16 5.39 -13.73 -14.60
C LEU A 16 4.81 -15.05 -14.09
N GLU A 17 5.56 -15.77 -13.26
CA GLU A 17 5.07 -16.97 -12.58
C GLU A 17 3.88 -16.65 -11.68
N PHE A 18 3.98 -15.58 -10.87
CA PHE A 18 2.85 -15.08 -10.10
C PHE A 18 1.64 -14.77 -11.00
N ALA A 19 1.85 -14.10 -12.13
CA ALA A 19 0.76 -13.81 -13.06
C ALA A 19 0.12 -15.10 -13.62
N ARG A 20 0.92 -16.11 -13.97
CA ARG A 20 0.44 -17.41 -14.47
C ARG A 20 -0.40 -18.14 -13.43
N ASN A 21 0.07 -18.18 -12.18
CA ASN A 21 -0.59 -18.90 -11.09
C ASN A 21 -1.89 -18.23 -10.60
N ASN A 22 -2.10 -16.95 -10.93
CA ASN A 22 -3.20 -16.15 -10.39
C ASN A 22 -4.15 -15.58 -11.45
N MET A 23 -4.14 -16.12 -12.68
CA MET A 23 -5.01 -15.67 -13.78
C MET A 23 -6.51 -15.73 -13.45
N SER A 24 -6.94 -16.80 -12.77
CA SER A 24 -8.35 -17.06 -12.43
C SER A 24 -8.67 -16.78 -10.96
N ARG A 25 -7.78 -16.07 -10.24
CA ARG A 25 -7.97 -15.83 -8.80
C ARG A 25 -9.18 -14.94 -8.55
N HIS A 26 -9.96 -15.30 -7.53
CA HIS A 26 -11.01 -14.46 -6.95
C HIS A 26 -10.39 -13.40 -6.02
N TRP A 27 -10.13 -12.21 -6.56
CA TRP A 27 -9.44 -11.13 -5.83
C TRP A 27 -10.27 -10.51 -4.70
N ASP A 28 -11.59 -10.72 -4.69
CA ASP A 28 -12.48 -10.28 -3.61
C ASP A 28 -12.21 -10.97 -2.26
N GLN A 29 -11.54 -12.12 -2.26
CA GLN A 29 -11.12 -12.84 -1.06
C GLN A 29 -9.76 -12.37 -0.51
N VAL A 30 -9.06 -11.51 -1.24
CA VAL A 30 -7.70 -11.07 -0.87
C VAL A 30 -7.76 -9.78 -0.07
N ILE A 31 -7.12 -9.79 1.10
CA ILE A 31 -6.87 -8.59 1.92
C ILE A 31 -5.47 -8.09 1.57
N PHE A 32 -5.38 -6.92 0.95
CA PHE A 32 -4.13 -6.28 0.59
C PHE A 32 -3.67 -5.35 1.70
N SER A 33 -2.39 -5.41 2.06
CA SER A 33 -1.81 -4.56 3.09
C SER A 33 -0.51 -3.91 2.64
N ASP A 34 -0.16 -2.81 3.28
CA ASP A 34 1.08 -2.07 3.06
C ASP A 34 1.31 -1.01 4.14
N GLU A 35 2.54 -0.51 4.23
CA GLU A 35 2.92 0.64 5.03
C GLU A 35 3.15 1.90 4.19
N LYS A 36 2.57 3.02 4.61
CA LYS A 36 2.79 4.32 3.98
C LYS A 36 3.33 5.36 4.97
N LYS A 37 4.39 6.05 4.54
CA LYS A 37 4.89 7.28 5.18
C LYS A 37 4.12 8.51 4.69
N PHE A 38 3.70 9.36 5.62
CA PHE A 38 3.14 10.69 5.37
C PHE A 38 4.01 11.75 6.05
N ASN A 39 4.18 12.91 5.42
CA ASN A 39 4.96 14.02 5.97
C ASN A 39 4.04 15.19 6.35
N LEU A 40 4.44 16.00 7.32
CA LEU A 40 3.64 17.18 7.68
C LEU A 40 3.66 18.26 6.58
N ASP A 41 4.75 18.38 5.84
CA ASP A 41 5.01 19.48 4.89
C ASP A 41 4.60 19.11 3.45
N GLY A 42 3.65 18.17 3.29
CA GLY A 42 3.17 17.73 1.99
C GLY A 42 3.70 16.37 1.51
N PRO A 43 3.21 15.88 0.36
CA PRO A 43 3.53 14.54 -0.13
C PRO A 43 4.94 14.44 -0.72
N ASP A 44 5.57 13.27 -0.57
CA ASP A 44 6.87 12.98 -1.17
C ASP A 44 6.84 13.23 -2.69
N GLY A 45 7.77 14.04 -3.21
CA GLY A 45 7.95 14.26 -4.66
C GLY A 45 7.21 15.47 -5.25
N PHE A 46 6.56 16.30 -4.43
CA PHE A 46 6.01 17.61 -4.83
C PHE A 46 7.05 18.73 -4.85
N ASP A 47 8.29 18.43 -5.25
CA ASP A 47 9.41 19.39 -5.28
C ASP A 47 9.39 20.32 -6.51
N GLY A 48 8.33 20.29 -7.32
CA GLY A 48 8.19 21.15 -8.49
C GLY A 48 6.73 21.53 -8.76
N TYR A 49 6.48 22.83 -8.89
CA TYR A 49 5.24 23.38 -9.43
C TYR A 49 5.55 24.24 -10.65
N TRP A 50 4.64 24.24 -11.64
CA TRP A 50 4.72 25.18 -12.76
C TRP A 50 4.28 26.55 -12.28
N ARG A 51 5.22 27.49 -12.22
CA ARG A 51 4.98 28.86 -11.77
C ARG A 51 4.57 29.75 -12.94
N ASP A 52 3.38 30.32 -12.87
CA ASP A 52 3.02 31.52 -13.62
C ASP A 52 3.70 32.73 -12.96
N LEU A 53 4.58 33.41 -13.70
CA LEU A 53 5.37 34.55 -13.21
C LEU A 53 4.50 35.77 -12.83
N ARG A 54 3.24 35.80 -13.25
CA ARG A 54 2.27 36.86 -12.92
C ARG A 54 1.60 36.67 -11.56
N LYS A 55 1.81 35.53 -10.90
CA LYS A 55 1.27 35.22 -9.57
C LYS A 55 2.38 35.27 -8.51
N GLU A 56 1.98 35.65 -7.30
CA GLU A 56 2.87 35.61 -6.13
C GLU A 56 3.51 34.21 -5.98
N PRO A 57 4.80 34.12 -5.63
CA PRO A 57 5.47 32.84 -5.44
C PRO A 57 4.76 32.02 -4.36
N ARG A 58 4.52 30.73 -4.65
CA ARG A 58 4.15 29.78 -3.58
C ARG A 58 5.41 29.47 -2.77
N TYR A 59 5.37 29.79 -1.48
CA TYR A 59 6.37 29.38 -0.52
C TYR A 59 5.83 28.16 0.23
N LEU A 60 6.33 26.97 -0.10
CA LEU A 60 6.17 25.79 0.77
C LEU A 60 7.19 25.94 1.90
N SER A 61 6.71 26.06 3.13
CA SER A 61 7.59 26.23 4.29
C SER A 61 8.26 24.90 4.61
N ARG A 62 9.49 24.69 4.14
CA ARG A 62 10.34 23.62 4.66
C ARG A 62 10.82 24.02 6.05
N ARG A 63 10.30 23.36 7.10
CA ARG A 63 10.77 23.59 8.47
C ARG A 63 12.27 23.30 8.57
N ASN A 64 13.02 24.22 9.19
CA ASN A 64 14.47 24.12 9.38
C ASN A 64 14.91 22.90 10.21
N PHE A 65 13.99 22.31 10.99
CA PHE A 65 14.19 21.07 11.76
C PHE A 65 13.12 20.05 11.37
N GLY A 66 13.53 19.04 10.59
CA GLY A 66 12.85 17.78 10.32
C GLY A 66 11.33 17.80 10.42
N GLY A 67 10.65 18.14 9.31
CA GLY A 67 9.21 17.96 9.15
C GLY A 67 8.80 16.58 9.65
N GLY A 68 7.90 16.55 10.64
CA GLY A 68 7.48 15.31 11.26
C GLY A 68 6.91 14.34 10.23
N THR A 69 7.11 13.04 10.46
CA THR A 69 6.51 11.99 9.63
C THR A 69 5.63 11.10 10.47
N VAL A 70 4.62 10.52 9.83
CA VAL A 70 3.76 9.50 10.40
C VAL A 70 3.86 8.27 9.50
N MET A 71 4.17 7.13 10.09
CA MET A 71 4.10 5.83 9.43
C MET A 71 2.75 5.19 9.75
N VAL A 72 2.12 4.66 8.73
CA VAL A 72 0.77 4.09 8.81
C VAL A 72 0.82 2.71 8.18
N TRP A 73 0.34 1.71 8.89
CA TRP A 73 -0.03 0.42 8.33
C TRP A 73 -1.53 0.40 8.09
N GLY A 74 -1.95 -0.12 6.94
CA GLY A 74 -3.35 -0.31 6.61
C GLY A 74 -3.56 -1.52 5.72
N ALA A 75 -4.80 -1.99 5.69
CA ALA A 75 -5.20 -3.08 4.81
C ALA A 75 -6.62 -2.88 4.28
N ILE A 76 -6.88 -3.40 3.09
CA ILE A 76 -8.15 -3.25 2.37
C ILE A 76 -8.57 -4.56 1.71
N CYS A 77 -9.87 -4.75 1.56
CA CYS A 77 -10.44 -5.73 0.62
C CYS A 77 -11.64 -5.11 -0.09
N SER A 78 -12.32 -5.85 -0.97
CA SER A 78 -13.47 -5.30 -1.70
C SER A 78 -14.66 -4.95 -0.81
N LYS A 79 -14.75 -5.54 0.39
CA LYS A 79 -15.85 -5.28 1.34
C LYS A 79 -15.59 -4.09 2.26
N GLY A 80 -14.33 -3.67 2.44
CA GLY A 80 -14.02 -2.63 3.41
C GLY A 80 -12.54 -2.52 3.74
N THR A 81 -12.27 -1.74 4.79
CA THR A 81 -10.93 -1.43 5.25
C THR A 81 -10.68 -1.98 6.65
N VAL A 82 -9.45 -2.42 6.90
CA VAL A 82 -8.94 -2.67 8.25
C VAL A 82 -8.70 -1.34 8.96
N ARG A 83 -8.80 -1.32 10.29
CA ARG A 83 -8.41 -0.17 11.11
C ARG A 83 -6.94 0.18 10.86
N LEU A 84 -6.65 1.46 10.69
CA LEU A 84 -5.29 1.94 10.54
C LEU A 84 -4.49 1.77 11.83
N ALA A 85 -3.22 1.39 11.69
CA ALA A 85 -2.26 1.36 12.78
C ALA A 85 -1.17 2.41 12.53
N PHE A 86 -0.94 3.28 13.52
CA PHE A 86 0.17 4.23 13.47
C PHE A 86 1.41 3.62 14.09
N THR A 87 2.47 3.51 13.30
CA THR A 87 3.61 2.66 13.61
C THR A 87 4.91 3.47 13.68
N SER A 88 5.98 2.82 14.14
CA SER A 88 7.33 3.37 14.04
C SER A 88 7.89 3.09 12.63
N ALA A 89 8.86 3.89 12.18
CA ALA A 89 9.51 3.67 10.88
C ALA A 89 10.41 2.42 10.81
N ARG A 90 10.72 1.82 11.96
CA ARG A 90 11.55 0.62 12.07
C ARG A 90 10.85 -0.37 12.98
N MET A 91 9.78 -0.94 12.44
CA MET A 91 9.04 -1.98 13.11
C MET A 91 9.86 -3.28 13.14
N ASN A 92 9.91 -3.95 14.27
CA ASN A 92 10.44 -5.31 14.36
C ASN A 92 9.33 -6.37 14.17
N SER A 93 9.68 -7.66 14.07
CA SER A 93 8.70 -8.72 13.84
C SER A 93 7.62 -8.81 14.92
N GLN A 94 7.94 -8.53 16.19
CA GLN A 94 6.98 -8.60 17.28
C GLN A 94 5.99 -7.43 17.23
N GLU A 95 6.48 -6.22 16.96
CA GLU A 95 5.63 -5.05 16.76
C GLU A 95 4.69 -5.26 15.56
N TYR A 96 5.18 -5.90 14.49
CA TYR A 96 4.34 -6.26 13.33
C TYR A 96 3.26 -7.26 13.70
N GLN A 97 3.60 -8.31 14.46
CA GLN A 97 2.61 -9.27 14.95
C GLN A 97 1.54 -8.59 15.83
N ASN A 98 1.93 -7.64 16.68
CA ASN A 98 0.97 -6.88 17.47
C ASN A 98 0.04 -6.04 16.58
N VAL A 99 0.56 -5.40 15.52
CA VAL A 99 -0.27 -4.68 14.53
C VAL A 99 -1.27 -5.62 13.87
N LEU A 100 -0.84 -6.81 13.44
CA LEU A 100 -1.74 -7.80 12.85
C LEU A 100 -2.77 -8.31 13.87
N GLN A 101 -2.36 -8.54 15.11
CA GLN A 101 -3.23 -9.02 16.17
C GLN A 101 -4.34 -8.02 16.50
N ASP A 102 -3.99 -6.75 16.64
CA ASP A 102 -4.91 -5.73 17.12
C ASP A 102 -5.82 -5.19 16.01
N ASN A 103 -5.41 -5.31 14.75
CA ASN A 103 -6.11 -4.69 13.62
C ASN A 103 -6.59 -5.72 12.59
N LEU A 104 -5.71 -6.61 12.10
CA LEU A 104 -6.06 -7.57 11.05
C LEU A 104 -6.96 -8.70 11.56
N LEU A 105 -6.62 -9.33 12.70
CA LEU A 105 -7.36 -10.48 13.21
C LEU A 105 -8.84 -10.19 13.49
N PRO A 106 -9.22 -9.10 14.18
CA PRO A 106 -10.62 -8.75 14.36
C PRO A 106 -11.36 -8.57 13.04
N PHE A 107 -10.68 -8.00 12.03
CA PHE A 107 -11.25 -7.84 10.71
C PHE A 107 -11.46 -9.19 10.01
N ILE A 108 -10.49 -10.09 10.01
CA ILE A 108 -10.62 -11.44 9.44
C ILE A 108 -11.76 -12.22 10.12
N ASN A 109 -11.82 -12.16 11.45
CA ASN A 109 -12.85 -12.86 12.23
C ASN A 109 -14.27 -12.36 11.93
N SER A 110 -14.43 -11.14 11.42
CA SER A 110 -15.73 -10.60 11.00
C SER A 110 -16.32 -11.27 9.75
N PHE A 111 -15.57 -12.10 9.04
CA PHE A 111 -16.02 -12.76 7.81
C PHE A 111 -16.72 -14.10 8.04
N GLU A 112 -17.05 -14.49 9.27
CA GLU A 112 -17.89 -15.66 9.64
C GLU A 112 -17.55 -16.97 8.90
N GLY A 113 -16.26 -17.26 8.71
CA GLY A 113 -15.80 -18.52 8.08
C GLY A 113 -15.63 -18.47 6.56
N ASN A 114 -15.76 -17.30 5.92
CA ASN A 114 -15.28 -17.15 4.54
C ASN A 114 -13.75 -17.27 4.49
N GLU A 115 -13.24 -18.05 3.53
CA GLU A 115 -11.81 -18.09 3.25
C GLU A 115 -11.33 -16.73 2.75
N VAL A 116 -10.46 -16.09 3.52
CA VAL A 116 -9.74 -14.86 3.16
C VAL A 116 -8.26 -15.16 3.07
N ILE A 117 -7.60 -14.48 2.14
CA ILE A 117 -6.17 -14.63 1.90
C ILE A 117 -5.51 -13.29 2.20
N PHE A 118 -4.54 -13.30 3.09
CA PHE A 118 -3.80 -12.11 3.46
C PHE A 118 -2.59 -11.90 2.52
N GLN A 119 -2.50 -10.73 1.93
CA GLN A 119 -1.34 -10.30 1.18
C GLN A 119 -0.50 -9.36 2.04
N GLN A 120 0.80 -9.67 2.11
CA GLN A 120 1.87 -8.80 2.62
C GLN A 120 3.04 -8.87 1.64
N ASP A 121 3.90 -7.85 1.62
CA ASP A 121 5.08 -7.84 0.76
C ASP A 121 6.23 -8.69 1.36
N ASN A 122 7.38 -8.70 0.68
CA ASN A 122 8.54 -9.48 1.09
C ASN A 122 9.52 -8.71 2.00
N ALA A 123 9.07 -7.68 2.71
CA ALA A 123 9.91 -7.00 3.70
C ALA A 123 10.42 -8.01 4.74
N SER A 124 11.65 -7.81 5.22
CA SER A 124 12.34 -8.78 6.08
C SER A 124 11.55 -9.17 7.34
N VAL A 125 10.77 -8.23 7.88
CA VAL A 125 9.90 -8.47 9.05
C VAL A 125 8.66 -9.30 8.69
N HIS A 126 8.10 -9.14 7.50
CA HIS A 126 6.92 -9.87 7.02
C HIS A 126 7.25 -11.34 6.75
N VAL A 127 8.42 -11.60 6.15
CA VAL A 127 8.86 -12.96 5.81
C VAL A 127 9.73 -13.62 6.88
N SER A 128 9.92 -12.96 8.04
CA SER A 128 10.70 -13.50 9.14
C SER A 128 10.11 -14.82 9.66
N ARG A 129 10.95 -15.72 10.16
CA ARG A 129 10.49 -17.01 10.73
C ARG A 129 9.45 -16.79 11.83
N SER A 130 9.64 -15.77 12.65
CA SER A 130 8.72 -15.41 13.73
C SER A 130 7.35 -15.02 13.19
N THR A 131 7.29 -14.11 12.21
CA THR A 131 6.03 -13.67 11.60
C THR A 131 5.31 -14.79 10.85
N LYS A 132 6.04 -15.61 10.09
CA LYS A 132 5.47 -16.78 9.39
C LYS A 132 4.85 -17.78 10.38
N ALA A 133 5.55 -18.07 11.48
CA ALA A 133 5.04 -18.96 12.52
C ALA A 133 3.79 -18.37 13.20
N TRP A 134 3.76 -17.06 13.43
CA TRP A 134 2.59 -16.39 14.01
C TRP A 134 1.37 -16.43 13.08
N LEU A 135 1.54 -16.17 11.78
CA LEU A 135 0.48 -16.26 10.78
C LEU A 135 -0.10 -17.69 10.70
N GLN A 136 0.79 -18.69 10.72
CA GLN A 136 0.39 -20.10 10.73
C GLN A 136 -0.37 -20.46 12.01
N ALA A 137 0.09 -20.03 13.19
CA ALA A 137 -0.56 -20.29 14.47
C ALA A 137 -1.98 -19.69 14.54
N ASN A 138 -2.21 -18.59 13.82
CA ASN A 138 -3.52 -17.95 13.72
C ASN A 138 -4.35 -18.41 12.50
N SER A 139 -3.92 -19.46 11.80
CA SER A 139 -4.59 -19.99 10.61
C SER A 139 -4.85 -18.96 9.51
N ILE A 140 -3.95 -17.99 9.36
CA ILE A 140 -4.05 -16.95 8.32
C ILE A 140 -3.38 -17.47 7.03
N ALA A 141 -4.17 -17.73 6.00
CA ALA A 141 -3.66 -18.03 4.67
C ALA A 141 -2.96 -16.81 4.07
N THR A 142 -1.77 -16.99 3.50
CA THR A 142 -1.01 -15.90 2.89
C THR A 142 -0.91 -16.06 1.37
N LEU A 143 -0.91 -14.94 0.66
CA LEU A 143 -0.67 -14.89 -0.78
C LEU A 143 0.84 -14.77 -1.03
N GLU A 144 1.41 -15.73 -1.76
CA GLU A 144 2.77 -15.61 -2.29
C GLU A 144 2.89 -14.35 -3.16
N TRP A 145 3.83 -13.46 -2.82
CA TRP A 145 3.93 -12.14 -3.44
C TRP A 145 5.27 -11.96 -4.16
N PRO A 146 5.30 -11.51 -5.43
CA PRO A 146 6.54 -11.28 -6.14
C PRO A 146 7.23 -10.00 -5.63
N ALA A 147 8.54 -10.08 -5.39
CA ALA A 147 9.33 -8.93 -4.95
C ALA A 147 9.25 -7.74 -5.93
N CYS A 148 9.44 -6.53 -5.42
CA CYS A 148 9.42 -5.28 -6.20
C CYS A 148 8.15 -5.09 -7.04
N SER A 149 6.97 -5.41 -6.49
CA SER A 149 5.69 -5.35 -7.23
C SER A 149 4.63 -4.44 -6.61
N PRO A 150 4.95 -3.15 -6.34
CA PRO A 150 3.96 -2.20 -5.85
C PRO A 150 2.83 -1.95 -6.87
N ASP A 151 3.13 -2.07 -8.17
CA ASP A 151 2.14 -1.95 -9.24
C ASP A 151 1.06 -3.04 -9.20
N LEU A 152 1.32 -4.17 -8.51
CA LEU A 152 0.34 -5.22 -8.29
C LEU A 152 -0.50 -5.01 -7.04
N ASN A 153 -0.14 -4.08 -6.14
CA ASN A 153 -0.85 -3.88 -4.88
C ASN A 153 -1.93 -2.78 -5.05
N PRO A 154 -3.24 -3.10 -4.98
CA PRO A 154 -4.29 -2.10 -5.11
C PRO A 154 -4.30 -1.04 -4.01
N ILE A 155 -3.73 -1.32 -2.83
CA ILE A 155 -3.66 -0.34 -1.74
C ILE A 155 -2.83 0.89 -2.10
N GLU A 156 -1.90 0.77 -3.05
CA GLU A 156 -1.14 1.90 -3.58
C GLU A 156 -2.04 2.96 -4.25
N ASN A 157 -3.18 2.53 -4.83
CA ASN A 157 -4.18 3.46 -5.34
C ASN A 157 -4.92 4.17 -4.22
N VAL A 158 -5.19 3.46 -3.11
CA VAL A 158 -5.79 4.04 -1.91
C VAL A 158 -4.83 5.06 -1.28
N TRP A 159 -3.54 4.74 -1.14
CA TRP A 159 -2.53 5.71 -0.72
C TRP A 159 -2.47 6.94 -1.63
N GLY A 160 -2.49 6.72 -2.94
CA GLY A 160 -2.54 7.82 -3.90
C GLY A 160 -3.81 8.66 -3.80
N TRP A 161 -4.96 8.07 -3.47
CA TRP A 161 -6.21 8.81 -3.24
C TRP A 161 -6.14 9.60 -1.92
N LEU A 162 -5.68 8.99 -0.82
CA LEU A 162 -5.52 9.65 0.47
C LEU A 162 -4.60 10.87 0.39
N VAL A 163 -3.44 10.71 -0.26
CA VAL A 163 -2.50 11.82 -0.49
C VAL A 163 -3.20 13.00 -1.16
N ARG A 164 -4.07 12.76 -2.15
CA ARG A 164 -4.81 13.83 -2.84
C ARG A 164 -5.86 14.48 -1.96
N GLN A 165 -6.50 13.72 -1.07
CA GLN A 165 -7.50 14.27 -0.13
C GLN A 165 -6.83 15.13 0.94
N ILE A 166 -5.84 14.57 1.65
CA ILE A 166 -5.29 15.19 2.85
C ILE A 166 -4.37 16.38 2.53
N TYR A 167 -3.68 16.36 1.39
CA TYR A 167 -2.83 17.48 0.93
C TYR A 167 -3.50 18.32 -0.16
N SER A 168 -4.83 18.25 -0.28
CA SER A 168 -5.56 19.11 -1.19
C SER A 168 -5.26 20.59 -0.91
N GLN A 169 -5.20 21.41 -1.95
CA GLN A 169 -4.90 22.84 -1.86
C GLN A 169 -3.57 23.16 -1.14
N ASP A 170 -2.56 22.29 -1.30
CA ASP A 170 -1.24 22.41 -0.67
C ASP A 170 -1.30 22.48 0.88
N LYS A 171 -2.29 21.80 1.47
CA LYS A 171 -2.44 21.74 2.94
C LYS A 171 -1.18 21.17 3.60
N GLU A 172 -0.67 21.87 4.60
CA GLU A 172 0.37 21.41 5.51
C GLU A 172 -0.22 21.18 6.91
N TYR A 173 0.48 20.40 7.73
CA TYR A 173 0.02 20.02 9.07
C TYR A 173 0.94 20.57 10.15
N SER A 174 0.35 21.15 11.20
CA SER A 174 1.12 21.77 12.29
C SER A 174 1.67 20.72 13.25
N SER A 175 0.98 19.58 13.42
CA SER A 175 1.35 18.50 14.33
C SER A 175 1.12 17.11 13.76
N ARG A 176 1.83 16.10 14.32
CA ARG A 176 1.60 14.69 13.97
C ARG A 176 0.17 14.24 14.26
N ASN A 177 -0.45 14.73 15.33
CA ASN A 177 -1.82 14.35 15.68
C ASN A 177 -2.82 14.88 14.66
N GLU A 178 -2.67 16.14 14.22
CA GLU A 178 -3.53 16.71 13.18
C GLU A 178 -3.45 15.92 11.86
N LEU A 179 -2.24 15.50 11.48
CA LEU A 179 -2.03 14.65 10.31
C LEU A 179 -2.67 13.26 10.51
N LYS A 180 -2.50 12.62 11.67
CA LYS A 180 -3.13 11.33 11.99
C LYS A 180 -4.64 11.40 11.86
N GLU A 181 -5.27 12.39 12.48
CA GLU A 181 -6.72 12.59 12.41
C GLU A 181 -7.20 12.83 10.97
N ALA A 182 -6.45 13.58 10.17
CA ALA A 182 -6.82 13.79 8.77
C ALA A 182 -6.70 12.52 7.93
N ILE A 183 -5.69 11.70 8.18
CA ILE A 183 -5.54 10.39 7.54
C ILE A 183 -6.70 9.48 7.94
N GLU A 184 -7.05 9.40 9.23
CA GLU A 184 -8.17 8.59 9.73
C GLU A 184 -9.50 9.05 9.12
N ARG A 185 -9.78 10.36 9.14
CA ARG A 185 -11.01 10.91 8.53
C ARG A 185 -11.13 10.53 7.06
N ALA A 186 -10.06 10.73 6.28
CA ALA A 186 -10.08 10.37 4.87
C ALA A 186 -10.17 8.84 4.65
N TRP A 187 -9.53 8.03 5.52
CA TRP A 187 -9.65 6.57 5.47
C TRP A 187 -11.09 6.10 5.67
N HIS A 188 -11.83 6.73 6.59
CA HIS A 188 -13.24 6.42 6.84
C HIS A 188 -14.19 6.79 5.71
N GLU A 189 -13.77 7.66 4.78
CA GLU A 189 -14.55 8.00 3.58
C GLU A 189 -14.43 6.97 2.45
N LEU A 190 -13.53 5.98 2.57
CA LEU A 190 -13.39 4.90 1.58
C LEU A 190 -14.65 4.03 1.56
N THR A 191 -15.34 4.04 0.42
CA THR A 191 -16.54 3.23 0.24
C THR A 191 -16.21 1.85 -0.35
N PRO A 192 -17.02 0.82 -0.09
CA PRO A 192 -16.86 -0.49 -0.73
C PRO A 192 -16.83 -0.39 -2.27
N GLN A 193 -17.60 0.50 -2.87
CA GLN A 193 -17.60 0.71 -4.32
C GLN A 193 -16.24 1.20 -4.84
N MET A 194 -15.57 2.10 -4.12
CA MET A 194 -14.22 2.54 -4.46
C MET A 194 -13.20 1.41 -4.31
N LEU A 195 -13.30 0.64 -3.23
CA LEU A 195 -12.40 -0.49 -2.96
C LEU A 195 -12.57 -1.59 -4.01
N SER A 196 -13.81 -2.01 -4.31
CA SER A 196 -14.11 -2.97 -5.37
C SER A 196 -13.50 -2.54 -6.70
N LYS A 197 -13.59 -1.25 -7.07
CA LYS A 197 -12.95 -0.75 -8.30
C LYS A 197 -11.44 -0.98 -8.32
N TYR A 198 -10.74 -0.78 -7.20
CA TYR A 198 -9.30 -1.04 -7.12
C TYR A 198 -8.98 -2.53 -7.13
N ILE A 199 -9.74 -3.35 -6.40
CA ILE A 199 -9.55 -4.81 -6.36
C ILE A 199 -9.85 -5.45 -7.73
N HIS A 200 -10.92 -5.05 -8.40
CA HIS A 200 -11.30 -5.53 -9.74
C HIS A 200 -10.37 -5.03 -10.85
N SER A 201 -9.41 -4.16 -10.54
CA SER A 201 -8.30 -3.87 -11.46
C SER A 201 -7.25 -4.98 -11.53
N MET A 202 -7.24 -5.92 -10.58
CA MET A 202 -6.22 -6.98 -10.49
C MET A 202 -6.13 -7.87 -11.74
N PRO A 203 -7.22 -8.38 -12.33
CA PRO A 203 -7.14 -9.17 -13.56
C PRO A 203 -6.40 -8.43 -14.69
N ASN A 204 -6.62 -7.13 -14.84
CA ASN A 204 -5.93 -6.32 -15.85
C ASN A 204 -4.44 -6.13 -15.53
N ARG A 205 -4.07 -5.98 -14.25
CA ARG A 205 -2.66 -5.90 -13.83
C ARG A 205 -1.91 -7.20 -14.12
N ILE A 206 -2.53 -8.33 -13.77
CA ILE A 206 -2.01 -9.68 -14.03
C ILE A 206 -1.83 -9.90 -15.53
N PHE A 207 -2.82 -9.52 -16.34
CA PHE A 207 -2.73 -9.59 -17.80
C PHE A 207 -1.64 -8.68 -18.37
N GLY A 208 -1.47 -7.48 -17.82
CA GLY A 208 -0.42 -6.53 -18.18
C GLY A 208 0.99 -7.13 -18.09
N LEU A 209 1.28 -7.88 -17.02
CA LEU A 209 2.58 -8.54 -16.85
C LEU A 209 2.92 -9.50 -17.98
N LYS A 210 1.93 -10.30 -18.44
CA LYS A 210 2.13 -11.24 -19.57
C LYS A 210 2.36 -10.53 -20.91
N ARG A 211 1.75 -9.37 -21.12
CA ARG A 211 1.95 -8.59 -22.35
C ARG A 211 3.35 -8.00 -22.45
N GLU A 212 3.92 -7.55 -21.34
CA GLU A 212 5.29 -7.04 -21.29
C GLU A 212 6.33 -8.13 -21.63
N GLU A 213 6.08 -9.39 -21.23
CA GLU A 213 6.87 -10.56 -21.67
C GLU A 213 6.79 -10.73 -23.20
N THR A 214 5.57 -10.74 -23.75
CA THR A 214 5.35 -10.97 -25.19
C THR A 214 6.01 -9.90 -26.06
N LEU A 215 5.97 -8.63 -25.64
CA LEU A 215 6.60 -7.52 -26.36
C LEU A 215 8.13 -7.50 -26.22
N SER A 216 8.68 -8.10 -25.17
CA SER A 216 10.13 -8.23 -24.97
C SER A 216 10.77 -9.33 -25.83
N ILE A 217 9.96 -10.29 -26.30
CA ILE A 217 10.38 -11.39 -27.20
C ILE A 217 10.38 -10.94 -28.68
N ILE A 218 9.61 -9.89 -29.03
CA ILE A 218 9.40 -9.45 -30.43
C ILE A 218 10.40 -8.35 -30.86
N LYS A 219 11.27 -7.87 -29.97
CA LYS A 219 12.33 -6.92 -30.37
C LYS A 219 13.59 -7.69 -30.78
N PRO A 220 14.03 -7.59 -32.06
CA PRO A 220 15.28 -8.20 -32.52
C PRO A 220 16.52 -7.55 -31.88
#